data_AF-A0A535HMW8-F1
#
_entry.id   AF-A0A535HMW8-F1
#
_cell.length_a   1.000
_cell.length_b   1.000
_cell.length_c   1.000
_cell.angle_alpha   90.00
_cell.angle_beta   90.00
_cell.angle_gamma   90.00
#
_symmetry.space_group_name_H-M   'P 1'
#
loop_
_entity.id
_entity.type
_entity.pdbx_description
1 polymer ?
#
loop_
_entity_poly.entity_id
_entity_poly.type
_entity_poly.pdbx_seq_one_letter_code
_entity_poly.pdbx_strand_id
1 'polypeptide(L)'
;MISIPGLAPIVGVLVLLELGAGTVAAAWISDLWSTVGRGFAGTTALICVVILGTELIMLAALPDPSQLLHRHVDAGDYASFVHWSVISTVATAGYAFFSAVGTDPARRVVGAVAFGCGGVAVARAAIVFGPSLGGAGVAVVTFAPAALLGGAVLAGMLLGHWYLIAPDLSFAPLRRAVYLIFS
;
A
#
# COMPACT_ATOMS: atom_id res chain seq x y z
N MET A 1 -5.44 -8.02 30.32
CA MET A 1 -5.94 -8.61 29.07
C MET A 1 -5.99 -7.51 28.03
N ILE A 2 -5.41 -7.72 26.85
CA ILE A 2 -5.52 -6.75 25.75
C ILE A 2 -6.97 -6.78 25.25
N SER A 3 -7.66 -5.65 25.27
CA SER A 3 -9.01 -5.54 24.71
C SER A 3 -8.91 -5.30 23.21
N ILE A 4 -9.64 -6.10 22.41
CA ILE A 4 -9.68 -5.95 20.94
C ILE A 4 -10.00 -4.50 20.50
N PRO A 5 -10.94 -3.78 21.14
CA PRO A 5 -11.20 -2.38 20.81
C PRO A 5 -9.99 -1.45 20.98
N GLY A 6 -9.10 -1.74 21.94
CA GLY A 6 -7.90 -0.93 22.19
C GLY A 6 -6.84 -1.05 21.09
N LEU A 7 -6.86 -2.14 20.31
CA LEU A 7 -5.94 -2.34 19.17
C LEU A 7 -6.46 -1.76 17.85
N ALA A 8 -7.74 -1.39 17.78
CA ALA A 8 -8.37 -0.92 16.54
C ALA A 8 -7.60 0.22 15.84
N PRO A 9 -7.00 1.20 16.54
CA PRO A 9 -6.20 2.25 15.89
C PRO A 9 -4.95 1.70 15.19
N ILE A 10 -4.23 0.77 15.83
CA ILE A 10 -3.03 0.13 15.25
C ILE A 10 -3.42 -0.71 14.03
N VAL A 11 -4.49 -1.50 14.17
CA VAL A 11 -4.99 -2.33 13.06
C VAL A 11 -5.40 -1.44 11.88
N GLY A 12 -6.08 -0.32 12.13
CA GLY A 12 -6.48 0.62 11.08
C GLY A 12 -5.29 1.19 10.31
N VAL A 13 -4.24 1.63 11.02
CA VAL A 13 -2.99 2.09 10.41
C VAL A 13 -2.36 1.01 9.53
N LEU A 14 -2.23 -0.22 10.06
CA LEU A 14 -1.62 -1.33 9.33
C LEU A 14 -2.41 -1.71 8.08
N VAL A 15 -3.73 -1.80 8.18
CA VAL A 15 -4.60 -2.15 7.04
C VAL A 15 -4.52 -1.08 5.96
N LEU A 16 -4.52 0.21 6.30
CA LEU A 16 -4.41 1.27 5.31
C LEU A 16 -3.04 1.27 4.63
N LEU A 17 -1.96 1.03 5.38
CA LEU A 17 -0.62 0.87 4.84
C LEU A 17 -0.54 -0.30 3.86
N GLU A 18 -1.00 -1.48 4.28
CA GLU A 18 -1.01 -2.70 3.46
C GLU A 18 -1.82 -2.50 2.19
N LEU A 19 -3.03 -1.92 2.31
CA LEU A 19 -3.91 -1.64 1.18
C LEU A 19 -3.24 -0.65 0.22
N GLY A 20 -2.72 0.47 0.71
CA GLY A 20 -2.06 1.48 -0.11
C GLY A 20 -0.81 0.95 -0.80
N ALA A 21 0.11 0.32 -0.07
CA ALA A 21 1.34 -0.25 -0.61
C ALA A 21 1.06 -1.37 -1.61
N GLY A 22 0.10 -2.25 -1.28
CA GLY A 22 -0.34 -3.33 -2.15
C GLY A 22 -0.98 -2.85 -3.45
N THR A 23 -1.85 -1.84 -3.38
CA THR A 23 -2.48 -1.27 -4.58
C THR A 23 -1.47 -0.55 -5.45
N VAL A 24 -0.49 0.16 -4.87
CA VAL A 24 0.64 0.76 -5.63
C VAL A 24 1.45 -0.32 -6.33
N ALA A 25 1.75 -1.44 -5.67
CA ALA A 25 2.44 -2.58 -6.27
C ALA A 25 1.66 -3.13 -7.47
N ALA A 26 0.37 -3.42 -7.29
CA ALA A 26 -0.49 -3.95 -8.35
C ALA A 26 -0.63 -2.97 -9.54
N ALA A 27 -0.75 -1.68 -9.26
CA ALA A 27 -0.84 -0.63 -10.28
C ALA A 27 0.46 -0.51 -11.08
N TRP A 28 1.61 -0.52 -10.40
CA TRP A 28 2.91 -0.45 -11.06
C TRP A 28 3.22 -1.69 -11.90
N ILE A 29 2.93 -2.90 -11.40
CA ILE A 29 3.07 -4.14 -12.18
C ILE A 29 2.19 -4.09 -13.45
N SER A 30 0.96 -3.61 -13.32
CA SER A 30 0.05 -3.45 -14.46
C SER A 30 0.57 -2.43 -15.49
N ASP A 31 1.20 -1.35 -15.02
CA ASP A 31 1.83 -0.32 -15.85
C ASP A 31 3.10 -0.82 -16.57
N LEU A 32 3.91 -1.66 -15.92
CA LEU A 32 5.06 -2.33 -16.54
C LEU A 32 4.63 -3.19 -17.72
N TRP A 33 3.54 -3.92 -17.57
CA TRP A 33 3.00 -4.78 -18.63
C TRP A 33 2.32 -4.01 -19.76
N SER A 34 2.30 -2.67 -19.69
CA SER A 34 1.66 -1.78 -20.69
C SER A 34 0.22 -2.16 -20.97
N THR A 35 -0.44 -2.81 -20.00
CA THR A 35 -1.80 -3.31 -20.16
C THR A 35 -2.85 -2.27 -19.83
N VAL A 36 -2.47 -1.21 -19.12
CA VAL A 36 -3.38 -0.17 -18.61
C VAL A 36 -2.97 1.21 -19.11
N GLY A 37 -3.95 2.07 -19.33
CA GLY A 37 -3.73 3.46 -19.74
C GLY A 37 -3.11 4.30 -18.63
N ARG A 38 -2.41 5.37 -19.03
CA ARG A 38 -1.75 6.31 -18.10
C ARG A 38 -2.72 6.94 -17.08
N GLY A 39 -3.95 7.19 -17.51
CA GLY A 39 -5.02 7.72 -16.66
C GLY A 39 -5.40 6.78 -15.52
N PHE A 40 -5.42 5.46 -15.77
CA PHE A 40 -5.67 4.46 -14.73
C PHE A 40 -4.53 4.43 -13.71
N ALA A 41 -3.27 4.35 -14.16
CA ALA A 41 -2.12 4.33 -13.27
C ALA A 41 -2.07 5.59 -12.38
N GLY A 42 -2.31 6.76 -12.96
CA GLY A 42 -2.30 8.03 -12.24
C GLY A 42 -3.45 8.20 -11.24
N THR A 43 -4.68 7.83 -11.62
CA THR A 43 -5.84 7.93 -10.71
C THR A 43 -5.77 6.93 -9.57
N THR A 44 -5.36 5.68 -9.86
CA THR A 44 -5.11 4.67 -8.82
C THR A 44 -4.01 5.13 -7.85
N ALA A 45 -2.91 5.67 -8.37
CA ALA A 45 -1.85 6.23 -7.53
C ALA A 45 -2.36 7.39 -6.66
N LEU A 46 -3.19 8.30 -7.21
CA LEU A 46 -3.79 9.40 -6.44
C LEU A 46 -4.70 8.90 -5.32
N ILE A 47 -5.51 7.87 -5.57
CA ILE A 47 -6.33 7.22 -4.55
C ILE A 47 -5.43 6.63 -3.45
N CYS A 48 -4.31 5.99 -3.83
CA CYS A 48 -3.34 5.48 -2.86
C CYS A 48 -2.69 6.59 -2.03
N VAL A 49 -2.45 7.78 -2.60
CA VAL A 49 -2.00 8.96 -1.81
C VAL A 49 -3.02 9.31 -0.74
N VAL A 50 -4.31 9.28 -1.04
CA VAL A 50 -5.36 9.58 -0.05
C VAL A 50 -5.40 8.50 1.04
N ILE A 51 -5.28 7.22 0.67
CA ILE A 51 -5.25 6.09 1.62
C ILE A 51 -4.04 6.22 2.55
N LEU A 52 -2.83 6.37 2.00
CA LEU A 52 -1.59 6.51 2.79
C LEU A 52 -1.56 7.82 3.58
N GLY A 53 -2.10 8.92 3.02
CA GLY A 53 -2.28 10.17 3.76
C GLY A 53 -3.21 10.00 4.96
N THR A 54 -4.27 9.21 4.83
CA THR A 54 -5.18 8.86 5.94
C THR A 54 -4.46 8.00 6.98
N GLU A 55 -3.63 7.05 6.54
CA GLU A 55 -2.74 6.27 7.43
C GLU A 55 -1.84 7.19 8.25
N LEU A 56 -1.16 8.17 7.63
CA LEU A 56 -0.33 9.13 8.34
C LEU A 56 -1.11 10.02 9.32
N ILE A 57 -2.33 10.44 8.97
CA ILE A 57 -3.19 11.21 9.88
C ILE A 57 -3.56 10.35 11.10
N MET A 58 -3.91 9.08 10.89
CA MET A 58 -4.19 8.16 11.98
C MET A 58 -2.96 7.89 12.83
N LEU A 59 -1.78 7.75 12.21
CA LEU A 59 -0.51 7.55 12.89
C LEU A 59 -0.16 8.77 13.77
N ALA A 60 -0.40 9.98 13.29
CA ALA A 60 -0.19 11.21 14.05
C ALA A 60 -1.17 11.38 15.23
N ALA A 61 -2.37 10.79 15.13
CA ALA A 61 -3.36 10.77 16.19
C ALA A 61 -3.23 9.57 17.14
N LEU A 62 -2.29 8.66 16.88
CA LEU A 62 -2.15 7.42 17.62
C LEU A 62 -1.61 7.68 19.04
N PRO A 63 -2.28 7.18 20.10
CA PRO A 63 -1.70 7.12 21.43
C PRO A 63 -0.39 6.32 21.42
N ASP A 64 0.47 6.53 22.41
CA ASP A 64 1.74 5.82 22.53
C ASP A 64 1.55 4.30 22.30
N PRO A 65 2.16 3.73 21.24
CA PRO A 65 2.00 2.32 20.89
C PRO A 65 2.33 1.38 22.04
N SER A 66 3.23 1.78 22.93
CA SER A 66 3.62 0.98 24.08
C SER A 66 2.48 0.81 25.10
N GLN A 67 1.62 1.82 25.25
CA GLN A 67 0.44 1.78 26.11
C GLN A 67 -0.63 0.86 25.53
N LEU A 68 -0.83 0.92 24.21
CA LEU A 68 -1.83 0.09 23.52
C LEU A 68 -1.44 -1.39 23.53
N LEU A 69 -0.15 -1.68 23.28
CA LEU A 69 0.37 -3.05 23.23
C LEU A 69 0.72 -3.63 24.60
N HIS A 70 0.67 -2.82 25.67
CA HIS A 70 1.11 -3.19 27.02
C HIS A 70 2.53 -3.78 27.01
N ARG A 71 3.38 -3.26 26.13
CA ARG A 71 4.73 -3.77 25.85
C ARG A 71 5.63 -2.63 25.42
N HIS A 72 6.91 -2.74 25.74
CA HIS A 72 7.90 -1.81 25.22
C HIS A 72 7.99 -1.90 23.69
N VAL A 73 7.86 -0.75 23.04
CA VAL A 73 8.10 -0.55 21.61
C VAL A 73 9.35 0.32 21.49
N ASP A 74 10.34 -0.14 20.72
CA ASP A 74 11.55 0.62 20.49
C ASP A 74 11.22 1.90 19.71
N ALA A 75 11.63 3.05 20.25
CA ALA A 75 11.32 4.35 19.67
C ALA A 75 12.05 4.58 18.32
N GLY A 76 13.22 3.98 18.14
CA GLY A 76 13.98 4.05 16.90
C GLY A 76 13.31 3.27 15.77
N ASP A 77 12.86 2.05 16.06
CA ASP A 77 12.11 1.24 15.10
C ASP A 77 10.77 1.88 14.73
N TYR A 78 10.05 2.44 15.72
CA TYR A 78 8.80 3.17 15.46
C TYR A 78 9.04 4.44 14.62
N ALA A 79 10.06 5.24 14.93
CA ALA A 79 10.42 6.41 14.13
C ALA A 79 10.84 6.03 12.71
N SER A 80 11.56 4.91 12.55
CA SER A 80 11.93 4.37 11.24
C SER A 80 10.69 3.96 10.44
N PHE A 81 9.72 3.29 11.08
CA PHE A 81 8.43 2.98 10.46
C PHE A 81 7.70 4.23 9.97
N VAL A 82 7.52 5.22 10.84
CA VAL A 82 6.88 6.51 10.50
C VAL A 82 7.59 7.18 9.32
N HIS A 83 8.93 7.21 9.35
CA HIS A 83 9.73 7.81 8.29
C HIS A 83 9.51 7.14 6.93
N TRP A 84 9.50 5.80 6.90
CA TRP A 84 9.26 5.06 5.66
C TRP A 84 7.81 5.17 5.17
N SER A 85 6.80 5.29 6.05
CA SER A 85 5.42 5.62 5.66
C SER A 85 5.31 7.01 5.01
N VAL A 86 6.05 8.01 5.52
CA VAL A 86 6.09 9.34 4.90
C VAL A 86 6.75 9.27 3.52
N ILE A 87 7.90 8.59 3.41
CA ILE A 87 8.59 8.42 2.13
C ILE A 87 7.71 7.68 1.12
N SER A 88 7.03 6.60 1.52
CA SER A 88 6.16 5.83 0.63
C SER A 88 4.99 6.67 0.11
N THR A 89 4.40 7.53 0.97
CA THR A 89 3.34 8.46 0.59
C THR A 89 3.83 9.48 -0.44
N VAL A 90 4.99 10.10 -0.19
CA VAL A 90 5.60 11.09 -1.10
C VAL A 90 6.00 10.45 -2.43
N ALA A 91 6.58 9.25 -2.40
CA ALA A 91 6.94 8.51 -3.61
C ALA A 91 5.69 8.14 -4.43
N THR A 92 4.60 7.73 -3.78
CA THR A 92 3.30 7.46 -4.41
C THR A 92 2.71 8.73 -5.04
N ALA A 93 2.83 9.88 -4.38
CA ALA A 93 2.42 11.16 -4.95
C ALA A 93 3.26 11.55 -6.17
N GLY A 94 4.57 11.30 -6.12
CA GLY A 94 5.45 11.40 -7.28
C GLY A 94 4.98 10.50 -8.43
N TYR A 95 4.64 9.24 -8.15
CA TYR A 95 4.15 8.31 -9.16
C TYR A 95 2.84 8.79 -9.81
N ALA A 96 1.91 9.34 -9.02
CA ALA A 96 0.69 9.97 -9.53
C ALA A 96 1.00 11.17 -10.44
N PHE A 97 1.91 12.06 -10.01
CA PHE A 97 2.32 13.22 -10.79
C PHE A 97 2.99 12.85 -12.12
N PHE A 98 3.96 11.93 -12.10
CA PHE A 98 4.62 11.46 -13.31
C PHE A 98 3.68 10.66 -14.22
N SER A 99 2.61 10.07 -13.68
CA SER A 99 1.57 9.48 -14.51
C SER A 99 0.80 10.52 -15.33
N ALA A 100 0.54 11.69 -14.73
CA ALA A 100 -0.15 12.79 -15.39
C ALA A 100 0.74 13.56 -16.39
N VAL A 101 1.98 13.89 -16.02
CA VAL A 101 2.81 14.85 -16.79
C VAL A 101 4.13 14.25 -17.31
N GLY A 102 4.55 13.10 -16.78
CA GLY A 102 5.86 12.51 -17.06
C GLY A 102 5.97 11.75 -18.39
N THR A 103 7.18 11.28 -18.69
CA THR A 103 7.41 10.26 -19.74
C THR A 103 7.17 8.86 -19.19
N ASP A 104 6.89 7.88 -20.06
CA ASP A 104 6.71 6.49 -19.66
C ASP A 104 7.88 5.91 -18.83
N PRO A 105 9.17 6.10 -19.20
CA PRO A 105 10.27 5.62 -18.38
C PRO A 105 10.35 6.32 -17.02
N ALA A 106 10.13 7.64 -16.95
CA ALA A 106 10.16 8.37 -15.69
C ALA A 106 9.06 7.89 -14.73
N ARG A 107 7.84 7.70 -15.24
CA ARG A 107 6.72 7.12 -14.47
C ARG A 107 7.07 5.76 -13.88
N ARG A 108 7.64 4.86 -14.69
CA ARG A 108 8.00 3.50 -14.24
C ARG A 108 9.08 3.48 -13.18
N VAL A 109 10.09 4.34 -13.31
CA VAL A 109 11.16 4.48 -12.31
C VAL A 109 10.58 5.00 -10.99
N VAL A 110 9.76 6.05 -11.03
CA VAL A 110 9.15 6.61 -9.81
C VAL A 110 8.16 5.62 -9.19
N GLY A 111 7.41 4.86 -9.99
CA GLY A 111 6.56 3.78 -9.50
C GLY A 111 7.34 2.64 -8.83
N ALA A 112 8.53 2.31 -9.35
CA ALA A 112 9.41 1.31 -8.72
C ALA A 112 9.93 1.79 -7.36
N VAL A 113 10.27 3.08 -7.26
CA VAL A 113 10.63 3.71 -5.98
C VAL A 113 9.46 3.67 -5.00
N ALA A 114 8.25 4.03 -5.44
CA ALA A 114 7.05 3.97 -4.60
C ALA A 114 6.76 2.55 -4.09
N PHE A 115 6.86 1.55 -4.97
CA PHE A 115 6.75 0.13 -4.62
C PHE A 115 7.80 -0.28 -3.57
N GLY A 116 9.07 0.07 -3.80
CA GLY A 116 10.16 -0.24 -2.87
C GLY A 116 9.96 0.41 -1.49
N CYS A 117 9.64 1.70 -1.45
CA CYS A 117 9.38 2.43 -0.21
C CYS A 117 8.18 1.87 0.56
N GLY A 118 7.09 1.52 -0.15
CA GLY A 118 5.92 0.86 0.45
C GLY A 118 6.29 -0.50 1.06
N GLY A 119 7.08 -1.30 0.34
CA GLY A 119 7.58 -2.58 0.85
C GLY A 119 8.45 -2.43 2.11
N VAL A 120 9.32 -1.42 2.15
CA VAL A 120 10.14 -1.13 3.34
C VAL A 120 9.26 -0.65 4.51
N ALA A 121 8.24 0.19 4.26
CA ALA A 121 7.31 0.62 5.30
C ALA A 121 6.55 -0.57 5.92
N VAL A 122 6.04 -1.50 5.10
CA VAL A 122 5.40 -2.74 5.56
C VAL A 122 6.38 -3.62 6.37
N ALA A 123 7.63 -3.75 5.91
CA ALA A 123 8.64 -4.51 6.64
C ALA A 123 8.96 -3.87 8.00
N ARG A 124 9.04 -2.54 8.07
CA ARG A 124 9.24 -1.81 9.33
C ARG A 124 8.05 -1.96 10.26
N ALA A 125 6.82 -1.91 9.74
CA ALA A 125 5.62 -2.21 10.51
C ALA A 125 5.68 -3.64 11.11
N ALA A 126 6.14 -4.63 10.34
CA ALA A 126 6.32 -6.00 10.84
C ALA A 126 7.38 -6.10 11.96
N ILE A 127 8.46 -5.30 11.90
CA ILE A 127 9.47 -5.25 12.97
C ILE A 127 8.88 -4.64 14.25
N VAL A 128 8.16 -3.53 14.12
CA VAL A 128 7.58 -2.78 15.25
C VAL A 128 6.46 -3.58 15.93
N PHE A 129 5.51 -4.08 15.15
CA PHE A 129 4.27 -4.68 15.67
C PHE A 129 4.31 -6.20 15.70
N GLY A 130 5.20 -6.84 14.94
CA GLY A 130 5.27 -8.30 14.84
C GLY A 130 5.57 -9.03 16.15
N PRO A 131 6.41 -8.53 17.08
CA PRO A 131 6.60 -9.15 18.39
C PRO A 131 5.30 -9.34 19.19
N SER A 132 4.26 -8.54 18.92
CA SER A 132 2.93 -8.66 19.53
C SER A 132 2.02 -9.66 18.80
N LEU A 133 2.41 -10.09 17.60
CA LEU A 133 1.67 -10.99 16.70
C LEU A 133 2.30 -12.39 16.59
N GLY A 134 3.31 -12.71 17.41
CA GLY A 134 4.04 -13.98 17.35
C GLY A 134 5.45 -13.89 16.74
N GLY A 135 5.94 -12.69 16.46
CA GLY A 135 7.30 -12.40 15.98
C GLY A 135 7.32 -11.66 14.65
N ALA A 136 8.43 -10.95 14.37
CA ALA A 136 8.59 -10.19 13.12
C ALA A 136 8.49 -11.09 11.88
N GLY A 137 9.04 -12.31 11.92
CA GLY A 137 8.93 -13.27 10.81
C GLY A 137 7.48 -13.65 10.49
N VAL A 138 6.67 -13.93 11.53
CA VAL A 138 5.24 -14.24 11.39
C VAL A 138 4.48 -13.03 10.83
N ALA A 139 4.80 -11.83 11.30
CA ALA A 139 4.18 -10.61 10.79
C ALA A 139 4.51 -10.36 9.31
N VAL A 140 5.76 -10.55 8.87
CA VAL A 140 6.12 -10.38 7.45
C VAL A 140 5.35 -11.35 6.55
N VAL A 141 5.27 -12.63 6.93
CA VAL A 141 4.54 -13.64 6.13
C VAL A 141 3.03 -13.44 6.16
N THR A 142 2.51 -12.61 7.09
CA THR A 142 1.09 -12.25 7.16
C THR A 142 0.81 -10.97 6.38
N PHE A 143 1.63 -9.93 6.60
CA PHE A 143 1.42 -8.60 6.03
C PHE A 143 1.70 -8.55 4.53
N ALA A 144 2.73 -9.26 4.04
CA ALA A 144 3.04 -9.23 2.61
C ALA A 144 1.92 -9.83 1.75
N PRO A 145 1.38 -11.03 2.05
CA PRO A 145 0.21 -11.53 1.33
C PRO A 145 -1.05 -10.69 1.53
N ALA A 146 -1.29 -10.17 2.75
CA ALA A 146 -2.43 -9.31 3.03
C ALA A 146 -2.41 -8.04 2.17
N ALA A 147 -1.26 -7.36 2.11
CA ALA A 147 -1.04 -6.20 1.26
C ALA A 147 -1.26 -6.54 -0.22
N LEU A 148 -0.66 -7.61 -0.73
CA LEU A 148 -0.79 -7.99 -2.14
C LEU A 148 -2.24 -8.36 -2.50
N LEU A 149 -2.92 -9.14 -1.67
CA LEU A 149 -4.29 -9.57 -1.93
C LEU A 149 -5.28 -8.40 -1.83
N GLY A 150 -5.25 -7.64 -0.73
CA GLY A 150 -6.12 -6.48 -0.56
C GLY A 150 -5.85 -5.43 -1.64
N GLY A 151 -4.57 -5.20 -1.94
CA GLY A 151 -4.11 -4.29 -2.96
C GLY A 151 -4.58 -4.68 -4.37
N ALA A 152 -4.46 -5.96 -4.74
CA ALA A 152 -4.90 -6.49 -6.02
C ALA A 152 -6.43 -6.43 -6.18
N VAL A 153 -7.19 -6.71 -5.11
CA VAL A 153 -8.66 -6.58 -5.11
C VAL A 153 -9.07 -5.13 -5.37
N LEU A 154 -8.49 -4.17 -4.64
CA LEU A 154 -8.80 -2.75 -4.83
C LEU A 154 -8.40 -2.28 -6.23
N ALA A 155 -7.20 -2.64 -6.71
CA ALA A 155 -6.75 -2.33 -8.06
C ALA A 155 -7.69 -2.94 -9.13
N GLY A 156 -8.14 -4.17 -8.93
CA GLY A 156 -9.09 -4.86 -9.81
C GLY A 156 -10.47 -4.18 -9.84
N MET A 157 -10.99 -3.75 -8.69
CA MET A 157 -12.25 -3.01 -8.60
C MET A 157 -12.16 -1.65 -9.31
N LEU A 158 -11.06 -0.92 -9.11
CA LEU A 158 -10.81 0.35 -9.80
C LEU A 158 -10.68 0.15 -11.32
N LEU A 159 -10.00 -0.93 -11.73
CA LEU A 159 -9.86 -1.27 -13.14
C LEU A 159 -11.22 -1.60 -13.76
N GLY A 160 -12.05 -2.39 -13.06
CA GLY A 160 -13.42 -2.69 -13.46
C GLY A 160 -14.26 -1.43 -13.65
N HIS A 161 -14.13 -0.44 -12.76
CA HIS A 161 -14.80 0.85 -12.91
C HIS A 161 -14.33 1.63 -14.13
N TRP A 162 -13.02 1.62 -14.42
CA TRP A 162 -12.47 2.27 -15.61
C TRP A 162 -13.00 1.68 -16.93
N TYR A 163 -13.23 0.36 -16.99
CA TYR A 163 -13.87 -0.26 -18.17
C TYR A 163 -15.31 0.21 -18.41
N LEU A 164 -16.03 0.63 -17.36
CA LEU A 164 -17.38 1.16 -17.51
C LEU A 164 -17.39 2.59 -18.08
N ILE A 165 -16.33 3.36 -17.84
CA ILE A 165 -16.23 4.77 -18.26
C ILE A 165 -15.49 4.90 -19.60
N ALA A 166 -14.53 4.02 -19.88
CA ALA A 166 -13.75 3.99 -21.11
C ALA A 166 -13.77 2.57 -21.72
N PRO A 167 -14.84 2.22 -22.46
CA PRO A 167 -15.04 0.86 -22.98
C PRO A 167 -14.02 0.44 -24.06
N ASP A 168 -13.24 1.39 -24.59
CA ASP A 168 -12.21 1.13 -25.62
C ASP A 168 -10.88 0.63 -25.03
N LEU A 169 -10.79 0.46 -23.70
CA LEU A 169 -9.61 -0.10 -23.06
C LEU A 169 -9.45 -1.60 -23.42
N SER A 170 -8.22 -2.00 -23.71
CA SER A 170 -7.87 -3.40 -23.98
C SER A 170 -8.37 -4.31 -22.84
N PHE A 171 -9.01 -5.44 -23.14
CA PHE A 171 -9.47 -6.45 -22.16
C PHE A 171 -8.33 -7.27 -21.51
N ALA A 172 -7.09 -7.10 -21.96
CA ALA A 172 -5.93 -7.89 -21.52
C ALA A 172 -5.65 -7.86 -20.00
N PRO A 173 -5.67 -6.71 -19.28
CA PRO A 173 -5.41 -6.69 -17.84
C PRO A 173 -6.56 -7.30 -17.02
N LEU A 174 -7.82 -7.12 -17.41
CA LEU A 174 -8.95 -7.77 -16.72
C LEU A 174 -8.82 -9.29 -16.75
N ARG A 175 -8.51 -9.84 -17.92
CA ARG A 175 -8.31 -11.28 -18.09
C ARG A 175 -7.14 -11.82 -17.26
N ARG A 176 -6.05 -11.06 -17.12
CA ARG A 176 -4.90 -11.44 -16.28
C ARG A 176 -5.20 -11.35 -14.79
N ALA A 177 -5.94 -10.34 -14.34
CA ALA A 177 -6.39 -10.23 -12.95
C ALA A 177 -7.29 -11.43 -12.57
N VAL A 178 -8.18 -11.84 -13.47
CA VAL A 178 -8.99 -13.06 -13.30
C VAL A 178 -8.10 -14.29 -13.23
N TYR A 179 -7.12 -14.45 -14.13
CA TYR A 179 -6.20 -15.60 -14.02
C TYR A 179 -5.41 -15.59 -12.72
N LEU A 180 -4.89 -14.46 -12.26
CA LEU A 180 -4.14 -14.38 -11.00
C LEU A 180 -4.95 -14.79 -9.76
N ILE A 181 -6.28 -14.69 -9.81
CA ILE A 181 -7.20 -15.03 -8.71
C ILE A 181 -7.71 -16.48 -8.82
N PHE A 182 -7.87 -17.00 -10.04
CA PHE A 182 -8.54 -18.28 -10.31
C PHE A 182 -7.65 -19.36 -10.96
N SER A 183 -6.34 -19.12 -11.12
CA SER A 183 -5.37 -20.13 -11.61
C SER A 183 -4.66 -20.86 -10.50
#